data_AF-A0A353RH67-F1
#
_entry.id   AF-A0A353RH67-F1
#
_cell.length_a   1.000
_cell.length_b   1.000
_cell.length_c   1.000
_cell.angle_alpha   90.00
_cell.angle_beta   90.00
_cell.angle_gamma   90.00
#
_symmetry.space_group_name_H-M   'P 1'
#
loop_
_entity.id
_entity.type
_entity.pdbx_description
1 polymer ?
#
loop_
_entity_poly.entity_id
_entity_poly.type
_entity_poly.pdbx_seq_one_letter_code
_entity_poly.pdbx_strand_id
1 'polypeptide(L)' 'LAAEISNQAGTNIPYRNLTEAEYTRILESFEIPAGFAAAIASWDVSASKGDLFDDSRQLSTLIGRPTTPLSESVKAAL' A
#
# COMPACT_ATOMS: atom_id res chain seq x y z
N LEU A 1 -2.65 0.95 7.18
CA LEU A 1 -1.33 0.30 7.07
C LEU A 1 -0.34 0.79 8.13
N ALA A 2 0.05 2.08 8.13
CA ALA A 2 1.06 2.62 9.07
C ALA A 2 0.79 2.31 10.57
N ALA A 3 -0.46 2.44 11.02
CA ALA A 3 -0.85 2.08 12.39
C ALA A 3 -0.67 0.58 12.69
N GLU A 4 -0.97 -0.30 11.73
CA GLU A 4 -0.80 -1.76 11.89
C GLU A 4 0.68 -2.13 11.98
N ILE A 5 1.51 -1.56 11.10
CA ILE A 5 2.97 -1.74 11.16
C ILE A 5 3.49 -1.22 12.50
N SER A 6 3.05 -0.04 12.95
CA SER A 6 3.48 0.54 14.23
C SER A 6 3.15 -0.37 15.42
N ASN A 7 1.95 -0.95 15.41
CA ASN A 7 1.49 -1.88 16.43
C ASN A 7 2.35 -3.15 16.46
N GLN A 8 2.65 -3.74 15.30
CA GLN A 8 3.43 -4.98 15.23
C GLN A 8 4.95 -4.77 15.42
N ALA A 9 5.50 -3.65 14.97
CA ALA A 9 6.92 -3.32 15.10
C ALA A 9 7.27 -2.69 16.47
N GLY A 10 6.27 -2.32 17.28
CA GLY A 10 6.47 -1.71 18.60
C GLY A 10 7.07 -0.29 18.56
N THR A 11 7.04 0.38 17.41
CA THR A 11 7.56 1.74 17.22
C THR A 11 6.61 2.57 16.37
N ASN A 12 6.54 3.88 16.62
CA ASN A 12 5.61 4.75 15.91
C ASN A 12 6.10 5.06 14.49
N ILE A 13 5.38 4.57 13.49
CA ILE A 13 5.67 4.77 12.07
C ILE A 13 4.51 5.56 11.44
N PRO A 14 4.67 6.87 11.19
CA PRO A 14 3.58 7.70 10.66
C PRO A 14 3.36 7.48 9.16
N TYR A 15 2.11 7.62 8.73
CA TYR A 15 1.79 7.78 7.30
C TYR A 15 2.03 9.24 6.88
N ARG A 16 2.76 9.44 5.78
CA ARG A 16 2.99 10.75 5.18
C ARG A 16 2.36 10.77 3.80
N ASN A 17 1.21 11.44 3.67
CA ASN A 17 0.57 11.63 2.38
C ASN A 17 1.33 12.71 1.59
N LEU A 18 1.70 12.41 0.35
CA LEU A 18 2.51 13.27 -0.51
C LEU A 18 1.78 13.54 -1.81
N THR A 19 2.17 14.62 -2.50
CA THR A 19 1.77 14.79 -3.90
C THR A 19 2.46 13.73 -4.77
N GLU A 20 1.85 13.39 -5.90
CA GLU A 20 2.43 12.45 -6.89
C GLU A 20 3.86 12.84 -7.26
N ALA A 21 4.09 14.13 -7.53
CA ALA A 21 5.40 14.64 -7.91
C ALA A 21 6.44 14.52 -6.79
N GLU A 22 6.05 14.73 -5.53
CA GLU A 22 6.96 14.53 -4.39
C GLU A 22 7.28 13.05 -4.21
N TYR A 23 6.27 12.18 -4.31
CA TYR A 23 6.46 10.75 -4.14
C TYR A 23 7.38 10.17 -5.23
N THR A 24 7.16 10.52 -6.50
CA THR A 24 8.04 10.14 -7.62
C THR A 24 9.49 10.53 -7.36
N ARG A 25 9.75 11.79 -6.97
CA ARG A 25 11.12 12.27 -6.70
C ARG A 25 11.79 11.51 -5.55
N ILE A 26 11.02 11.17 -4.51
CA ILE A 26 11.53 10.39 -3.38
C ILE A 26 11.90 8.98 -3.86
N LEU A 27 11.04 8.31 -4.63
CA LEU A 27 11.33 6.98 -5.17
C LEU A 27 12.58 7.00 -6.07
N GLU A 28 12.72 7.99 -6.95
CA GLU A 28 13.92 8.18 -7.77
C GLU A 28 15.20 8.39 -6.93
N SER A 29 15.09 9.08 -5.78
CA SER A 29 16.22 9.26 -4.86
C SER A 29 16.71 7.96 -4.21
N PHE A 30 15.89 6.90 -4.24
CA PHE A 30 16.26 5.54 -3.84
C PHE A 30 16.69 4.67 -5.03
N GLU A 31 17.12 5.29 -6.14
CA GLU A 31 17.60 4.61 -7.36
C GLU A 31 16.53 3.78 -8.08
N ILE A 32 15.24 4.02 -7.81
CA ILE A 32 14.14 3.43 -8.56
C ILE A 32 14.08 4.09 -9.96
N PRO A 33 14.05 3.32 -11.06
CA PRO A 33 14.00 3.90 -12.41
C PRO A 33 12.82 4.86 -12.60
N ALA A 34 13.05 6.01 -13.23
CA ALA A 34 12.09 7.11 -13.33
C ALA A 34 10.69 6.69 -13.83
N GLY A 35 10.63 5.87 -14.89
CA GLY A 35 9.35 5.37 -15.40
C GLY A 35 8.59 4.51 -14.39
N PHE A 36 9.30 3.75 -13.55
CA PHE A 36 8.70 2.91 -12.52
C PHE A 36 8.31 3.72 -11.28
N ALA A 37 9.12 4.71 -10.88
CA ALA A 37 8.78 5.66 -9.83
C ALA A 37 7.49 6.43 -10.16
N ALA A 38 7.38 6.93 -11.39
CA ALA A 38 6.17 7.58 -11.87
C ALA A 38 4.95 6.64 -11.87
N ALA A 39 5.14 5.38 -12.28
CA ALA A 39 4.06 4.39 -12.24
C ALA A 39 3.55 4.15 -10.81
N ILE A 40 4.46 3.92 -9.85
CA ILE A 40 4.10 3.70 -8.44
C ILE A 40 3.34 4.91 -7.87
N ALA A 41 3.85 6.13 -8.09
CA ALA A 41 3.19 7.33 -7.61
C ALA A 41 1.79 7.53 -8.22
N SER A 42 1.64 7.22 -9.51
CA SER A 42 0.34 7.30 -10.20
C SER A 42 -0.67 6.28 -9.65
N TRP A 43 -0.22 5.10 -9.24
CA TRP A 43 -1.10 4.09 -8.63
C TRP A 43 -1.63 4.54 -7.27
N ASP A 44 -0.82 5.20 -6.44
CA ASP A 44 -1.28 5.77 -5.16
C ASP A 44 -2.32 6.88 -5.38
N VAL A 45 -2.15 7.70 -6.41
CA VAL A 45 -3.16 8.71 -6.79
C VAL A 45 -4.46 8.03 -7.23
N SER A 46 -4.39 6.99 -8.06
CA SER A 46 -5.57 6.22 -8.46
C SER A 46 -6.24 5.53 -7.26
N ALA A 47 -5.46 4.95 -6.36
CA ALA A 47 -5.97 4.37 -5.12
C ALA A 47 -6.71 5.40 -4.26
N SER A 48 -6.23 6.65 -4.20
CA SER A 48 -6.92 7.74 -3.50
C SER A 48 -8.29 8.09 -4.09
N LYS A 49 -8.54 7.72 -5.36
CA LYS A 49 -9.82 7.88 -6.06
C LYS A 49 -10.73 6.65 -5.92
N GLY A 50 -10.28 5.62 -5.21
CA GLY A 50 -11.03 4.39 -4.97
C GLY A 50 -10.76 3.26 -5.95
N ASP A 51 -9.81 3.42 -6.89
CA ASP A 51 -9.58 2.44 -7.96
C ASP A 51 -9.09 1.07 -7.45
N LEU A 52 -8.59 0.98 -6.21
CA LEU A 52 -8.18 -0.27 -5.55
C LEU A 52 -9.21 -0.81 -4.54
N PHE A 53 -10.36 -0.17 -4.40
CA PHE A 53 -11.39 -0.61 -3.46
C PHE A 53 -12.43 -1.49 -4.15
N ASP A 54 -12.64 -2.68 -3.59
CA ASP A 54 -13.76 -3.57 -3.88
C ASP A 54 -14.22 -4.21 -2.57
N ASP A 55 -15.53 -4.18 -2.31
CA ASP A 55 -16.16 -4.81 -1.16
C ASP A 55 -17.12 -5.94 -1.56
N SER A 56 -17.13 -6.33 -2.84
CA SER A 56 -18.01 -7.36 -3.39
C SER A 56 -17.76 -8.75 -2.80
N ARG A 57 -16.58 -8.98 -2.21
CA ARG A 57 -16.15 -10.28 -1.64
C ARG A 57 -16.18 -11.43 -2.66
N GLN A 58 -16.07 -11.12 -3.95
CA GLN A 58 -16.03 -12.12 -5.02
C GLN A 58 -14.92 -13.15 -4.79
N LEU A 59 -13.72 -12.69 -4.41
CA LEU A 59 -12.59 -13.59 -4.20
C LEU A 59 -12.84 -14.58 -3.06
N SER A 60 -13.33 -14.14 -1.90
CA SER A 60 -13.61 -15.06 -0.78
C SER A 60 -14.67 -16.08 -1.11
N THR A 61 -15.68 -15.69 -1.90
CA THR A 61 -16.72 -16.59 -2.41
C THR A 61 -16.12 -17.63 -3.35
N LEU A 62 -15.28 -17.19 -4.29
CA LEU A 62 -14.64 -18.06 -5.28
C LEU A 62 -13.73 -19.11 -4.64
N ILE A 63 -12.95 -18.73 -3.62
CA ILE A 63 -11.98 -19.63 -2.98
C ILE A 63 -12.55 -20.40 -1.77
N GLY A 64 -13.81 -20.17 -1.39
CA GLY A 64 -14.49 -20.88 -0.29
C GLY A 64 -13.95 -20.57 1.11
N ARG A 65 -13.25 -19.45 1.30
CA ARG A 65 -12.72 -19.00 2.61
C ARG A 65 -12.55 -17.48 2.65
N PRO A 66 -12.47 -16.86 3.84
CA PRO A 66 -12.09 -15.45 3.96
C PRO A 66 -10.74 -15.16 3.28
N THR A 67 -10.59 -13.96 2.72
CA THR A 67 -9.29 -13.46 2.26
C THR A 67 -8.36 -13.23 3.44
N THR A 68 -7.05 -13.31 3.20
CA THR A 68 -6.04 -13.09 4.24
C THR A 68 -6.13 -11.64 4.74
N PRO A 69 -6.33 -11.39 6.04
CA PRO A 69 -6.35 -10.03 6.58
C PRO A 69 -5.01 -9.32 6.43
N LEU A 70 -5.03 -8.00 6.32
CA LEU A 70 -3.81 -7.19 6.21
C LEU A 70 -2.83 -7.42 7.37
N SER A 71 -3.34 -7.62 8.59
CA SER A 71 -2.52 -7.85 9.79
C SER A 71 -1.64 -9.10 9.66
N GLU A 72 -2.16 -10.19 9.09
CA GLU A 72 -1.36 -11.41 8.87
C GLU A 72 -0.29 -11.21 7.81
N SER A 73 -0.60 -10.46 6.74
CA SER A 73 0.40 -10.11 5.72
C SER A 73 1.50 -9.20 6.27
N VAL A 74 1.15 -8.22 7.12
CA VAL A 74 2.14 -7.37 7.80
C VAL A 74 3.02 -8.21 8.70
N LYS A 75 2.44 -9.13 9.47
CA LYS A 75 3.16 -10.03 10.37
C LYS A 75 4.16 -10.93 9.65
N ALA A 76 3.81 -11.40 8.46
CA ALA A 76 4.69 -12.26 7.66
C ALA A 76 5.85 -11.49 6.99
N ALA A 77 5.72 -10.16 6.83
CA ALA A 77 6.70 -9.32 6.15
C ALA A 77 7.68 -8.60 7.11
N LEU A 78 7.31 -8.47 8.38
CA LEU A 78 8.16 -7.93 9.46
C LEU A 78 9.12 -9.00 9.99
#